data_AF-A0A7V8N0R8-F1
#
_entry.id   AF-A0A7V8N0R8-F1
#
_cell.length_a   1.000
_cell.length_b   1.000
_cell.length_c   1.000
_cell.angle_alpha   90.00
_cell.angle_beta   90.00
_cell.angle_gamma   90.00
#
_symmetry.space_group_name_H-M   'P 1'
#
loop_
_entity.id
_entity.type
_entity.pdbx_description
1 polymer ?
#
loop_
_entity_poly.entity_id
_entity_poly.type
_entity_poly.pdbx_seq_one_letter_code
_entity_poly.pdbx_strand_id
1 'polypeptide(L)'
;MDKGKDSKLIGEIYISAQDRSKIKVGNTTKLSLAGVNQTKYGLLTGKIKSISDGTITQGSGENTQVLYQVDVALDKTKLTSGEEEILAKASMPTVASIVYEKENYMEWLMEQLNFTKEK
;
A
#
# COMPACT_ATOMS: atom_id res chain seq x y z
N MET A 1 -30.05 -19.61 0.85
CA MET A 1 -29.70 -18.42 1.66
C MET A 1 -28.25 -18.60 2.09
N ASP A 2 -27.31 -18.17 1.26
CA ASP A 2 -25.88 -18.20 1.61
C ASP A 2 -25.54 -16.89 2.30
N LYS A 3 -25.09 -17.00 3.55
CA LYS A 3 -24.87 -15.88 4.46
C LYS A 3 -23.77 -15.00 3.90
N GLY A 4 -24.06 -13.71 3.76
CA GLY A 4 -23.09 -12.66 3.48
C GLY A 4 -21.92 -12.76 4.45
N LYS A 5 -20.82 -13.35 3.98
CA LYS A 5 -19.51 -13.09 4.55
C LYS A 5 -19.22 -11.65 4.18
N ASP A 6 -19.26 -10.77 5.18
CA ASP A 6 -18.30 -9.68 5.39
C ASP A 6 -16.88 -10.15 5.03
N SER A 7 -16.66 -10.32 3.73
CA SER A 7 -15.42 -10.80 3.17
C SER A 7 -14.49 -9.62 3.24
N LYS A 8 -13.80 -9.50 4.38
CA LYS A 8 -12.80 -8.47 4.60
C LYS A 8 -11.79 -8.61 3.47
N LEU A 9 -11.84 -7.70 2.51
CA LEU A 9 -10.98 -7.76 1.34
C LEU A 9 -9.54 -7.61 1.81
N ILE A 10 -8.72 -8.57 1.41
CA ILE A 10 -7.29 -8.56 1.65
C ILE A 10 -6.63 -8.20 0.33
N GLY A 11 -5.93 -7.08 0.32
CA GLY A 11 -5.05 -6.70 -0.77
C GLY A 11 -3.73 -7.41 -0.58
N GLU A 12 -3.32 -8.20 -1.57
CA GLU A 12 -2.01 -8.81 -1.62
C GLU A 12 -1.07 -7.86 -2.37
N ILE A 13 0.01 -7.45 -1.70
CA ILE A 13 0.94 -6.43 -2.21
C ILE A 13 2.35 -7.01 -2.18
N TYR A 14 3.09 -6.75 -3.24
CA TYR A 14 4.49 -7.14 -3.36
C TYR A 14 5.37 -5.90 -3.14
N ILE A 15 6.29 -5.99 -2.19
CA ILE A 15 7.26 -4.92 -1.91
C ILE A 15 8.68 -5.41 -2.16
N SER A 16 9.60 -4.49 -2.45
CA SER A 16 11.01 -4.84 -2.58
C SER A 16 11.64 -5.19 -1.24
N ALA A 17 12.66 -6.06 -1.25
CA ALA A 17 13.44 -6.38 -0.06
C ALA A 17 14.04 -5.15 0.65
N GLN A 18 14.35 -4.10 -0.11
CA GLN A 18 14.87 -2.83 0.41
C GLN A 18 13.83 -2.08 1.28
N ASP A 19 12.54 -2.21 0.97
CA ASP A 19 11.45 -1.55 1.69
C ASP A 19 10.95 -2.39 2.88
N ARG A 20 11.29 -3.68 2.93
CA ARG A 20 10.89 -4.61 3.99
C ARG A 20 11.27 -4.15 5.39
N SER A 21 12.43 -3.50 5.52
CA SER A 21 12.93 -2.97 6.80
C SER A 21 12.18 -1.71 7.26
N LYS A 22 11.58 -0.97 6.33
CA LYS A 22 10.84 0.27 6.62
C LYS A 22 9.39 -0.01 7.01
N ILE A 23 8.78 -1.03 6.40
CA ILE A 23 7.38 -1.39 6.68
C ILE A 23 7.22 -2.27 7.93
N LYS A 24 6.12 -2.06 8.65
CA LYS A 24 5.74 -2.79 9.86
C LYS A 24 4.26 -3.17 9.81
N VAL A 25 3.93 -4.27 10.48
CA VAL A 25 2.55 -4.68 10.70
C VAL A 25 1.81 -3.55 11.42
N GLY A 26 0.61 -3.21 10.92
CA GLY A 26 -0.18 -2.08 11.41
C GLY A 26 0.08 -0.74 10.72
N ASN A 27 1.06 -0.61 9.81
CA ASN A 27 1.17 0.60 9.00
C ASN A 27 -0.08 0.84 8.17
N THR A 28 -0.44 2.12 8.04
CA THR A 28 -1.54 2.56 7.20
C THR A 28 -1.13 2.48 5.74
N THR A 29 -1.99 1.90 4.93
CA THR A 29 -1.80 1.77 3.49
C THR A 29 -2.96 2.42 2.78
N LYS A 30 -2.68 3.19 1.75
CA LYS A 30 -3.68 3.74 0.83
C LYS A 30 -3.70 2.86 -0.41
N LEU A 31 -4.87 2.46 -0.89
CA LEU A 31 -5.02 1.64 -2.08
C LEU A 31 -5.78 2.42 -3.15
N SER A 32 -5.21 2.46 -4.34
CA SER A 32 -5.78 3.06 -5.54
C SER A 32 -6.22 1.96 -6.49
N LEU A 33 -7.47 2.01 -6.93
CA LEU A 33 -7.98 1.09 -7.95
C LEU A 33 -7.49 1.54 -9.33
N ALA A 34 -6.86 0.64 -10.09
CA ALA A 34 -6.45 0.96 -11.46
C ALA A 34 -7.70 1.16 -12.33
N GLY A 35 -7.71 2.24 -13.12
CA GLY A 35 -8.88 2.64 -13.93
C GLY A 35 -9.91 3.49 -13.18
N VAL A 36 -9.72 3.74 -11.88
CA VAL A 36 -10.58 4.65 -11.09
C VAL A 36 -9.87 5.98 -10.87
N ASN A 37 -10.57 7.08 -11.10
CA ASN A 37 -10.02 8.41 -10.87
C ASN A 37 -9.91 8.70 -9.36
N GLN A 38 -8.68 8.70 -8.85
CA GLN A 38 -8.38 8.91 -7.43
C GLN A 38 -8.74 10.32 -6.94
N THR A 39 -8.72 11.32 -7.81
CA THR A 39 -9.10 12.71 -7.48
C THR A 39 -10.61 12.83 -7.30
N LYS A 40 -11.40 12.08 -8.08
CA LYS A 40 -12.86 12.07 -8.01
C LYS A 40 -13.36 11.16 -6.89
N TYR A 41 -12.85 9.93 -6.82
CA TYR A 41 -13.35 8.88 -5.92
C TYR A 41 -12.58 8.72 -4.62
N GLY A 42 -11.38 9.30 -4.52
CA GLY A 42 -10.50 9.14 -3.38
C GLY A 42 -9.69 7.83 -3.41
N LEU A 43 -9.14 7.50 -2.26
CA LEU A 43 -8.26 6.36 -2.04
C LEU A 43 -8.89 5.44 -0.99
N LEU A 44 -8.79 4.13 -1.21
CA LEU A 44 -9.15 3.16 -0.19
C LEU A 44 -8.08 3.19 0.91
N THR A 45 -8.49 2.89 2.13
CA THR A 45 -7.58 2.82 3.27
C THR A 45 -7.61 1.43 3.87
N GLY A 46 -6.44 0.97 4.29
CA GLY A 46 -6.25 -0.31 4.94
C GLY A 46 -5.03 -0.29 5.83
N LYS A 47 -4.77 -1.43 6.46
CA LYS A 47 -3.62 -1.64 7.33
C LYS A 47 -2.93 -2.95 7.01
N ILE A 48 -1.60 -2.96 7.13
CA ILE A 48 -0.81 -4.18 7.01
C ILE A 48 -1.24 -5.15 8.12
N LYS A 49 -1.71 -6.33 7.72
CA LYS A 49 -2.13 -7.41 8.61
C LYS A 49 -0.99 -8.38 8.87
N SER A 50 -0.28 -8.76 7.81
CA SER A 50 0.83 -9.71 7.86
C SER A 50 1.84 -9.37 6.77
N ILE A 51 3.09 -9.71 7.04
CA ILE A 51 4.17 -9.67 6.07
C ILE A 51 4.72 -11.09 6.01
N SER A 52 4.73 -11.70 4.82
CA SER A 52 5.32 -13.01 4.63
C SER A 52 6.82 -12.94 4.87
N ASP A 53 7.36 -13.95 5.55
CA ASP A 53 8.80 -14.10 5.75
C ASP A 53 9.49 -14.66 4.49
N GLY A 54 8.71 -15.36 3.65
CA GLY A 54 9.16 -15.88 2.36
C GLY A 54 9.35 -14.78 1.33
N THR A 55 10.43 -14.91 0.56
CA THR A 55 10.71 -14.05 -0.59
C THR A 55 10.25 -14.71 -1.89
N ILE A 56 9.76 -13.88 -2.80
CA ILE A 56 9.40 -14.24 -4.15
C ILE A 56 10.41 -13.58 -5.06
N THR A 57 11.09 -14.37 -5.88
CA THR A 57 12.02 -13.85 -6.87
C THR A 57 11.28 -13.63 -8.19
N GLN A 58 11.19 -12.38 -8.64
CA GLN A 58 10.53 -12.02 -9.89
C GLN A 58 11.57 -11.45 -10.86
N GLY A 59 11.77 -12.14 -11.98
CA GLY A 59 12.71 -11.76 -13.04
C GLY A 59 13.34 -12.97 -13.71
N SER A 60 14.00 -12.74 -14.84
CA SER A 60 14.80 -13.74 -15.56
C SER A 60 16.20 -13.16 -15.80
N GLY A 61 17.25 -13.84 -15.34
CA GLY A 61 18.64 -13.42 -15.53
C GLY A 61 19.13 -12.36 -14.51
N GLU A 62 19.95 -11.41 -14.96
CA GLU A 62 20.58 -10.38 -14.10
C GLU A 62 19.60 -9.42 -13.39
N ASN A 63 18.35 -9.31 -13.86
CA ASN A 63 17.32 -8.44 -13.27
C ASN A 63 16.41 -9.20 -12.31
N THR A 64 16.98 -10.06 -11.47
CA THR A 64 16.25 -10.83 -10.48
C THR A 64 15.92 -9.94 -9.28
N GLN A 65 14.63 -9.66 -9.08
CA GLN A 65 14.16 -8.81 -7.99
C GLN A 65 13.61 -9.67 -6.85
N VAL A 66 14.09 -9.45 -5.64
CA VAL A 66 13.58 -10.13 -4.44
C VAL A 66 12.44 -9.31 -3.86
N LEU A 67 11.24 -9.89 -3.89
CA LEU A 67 10.00 -9.28 -3.42
C LEU A 67 9.50 -10.00 -2.17
N TYR A 68 8.85 -9.27 -1.27
CA TYR A 68 8.11 -9.83 -0.14
C TYR A 68 6.62 -9.62 -0.36
N GLN A 69 5.85 -10.65 -0.08
CA GLN A 69 4.39 -10.57 -0.07
C GLN A 69 3.89 -9.98 1.25
N VAL A 70 2.96 -9.03 1.15
CA VAL A 70 2.36 -8.33 2.27
C VAL A 70 0.85 -8.39 2.13
N ASP A 71 0.17 -8.81 3.19
CA ASP A 71 -1.28 -8.80 3.25
C ASP A 71 -1.76 -7.51 3.92
N VAL A 72 -2.56 -6.75 3.19
CA VAL A 72 -3.20 -5.53 3.70
C VAL A 72 -4.69 -5.76 3.84
N ALA A 73 -5.20 -5.62 5.07
CA ALA A 73 -6.63 -5.65 5.32
C ALA A 73 -7.22 -4.27 5.01
N LEU A 74 -8.17 -4.23 4.08
CA LEU A 74 -8.93 -3.02 3.76
C LEU A 74 -9.92 -2.71 4.90
N ASP A 75 -9.91 -1.47 5.38
CA ASP A 75 -10.91 -0.95 6.33
C ASP A 75 -12.20 -0.57 5.61
N LYS A 76 -12.06 -0.05 4.39
CA LYS A 76 -13.18 0.29 3.50
C LYS A 76 -12.96 -0.33 2.15
N THR A 77 -14.04 -0.84 1.55
CA THR A 77 -14.05 -1.50 0.24
C THR A 77 -14.87 -0.73 -0.77
N LYS A 78 -15.35 0.45 -0.38
CA LYS A 78 -16.23 1.30 -1.16
C LYS A 78 -15.57 2.66 -1.34
N LEU A 79 -15.51 3.14 -2.58
CA LEU A 79 -15.22 4.53 -2.89
C LEU A 79 -16.54 5.20 -3.28
N THR A 80 -16.86 6.31 -2.64
CA THR A 80 -18.11 7.04 -2.89
C THR A 80 -17.75 8.44 -3.36
N SER A 81 -18.29 8.85 -4.51
CA SER A 81 -18.15 10.20 -5.04
C SER A 81 -19.52 10.73 -5.46
N GLY A 82 -20.14 11.52 -4.61
CA GLY A 82 -21.49 12.04 -4.86
C GLY A 82 -22.51 10.89 -4.95
N GLU A 83 -23.15 10.73 -6.12
CA GLU A 83 -24.13 9.68 -6.41
C GLU A 83 -23.51 8.36 -6.92
N GLU A 84 -22.21 8.35 -7.27
CA GLU A 84 -21.54 7.17 -7.80
C GLU A 84 -20.76 6.42 -6.71
N GLU A 85 -21.08 5.14 -6.49
CA GLU A 85 -20.33 4.23 -5.61
C GLU A 85 -19.57 3.19 -6.43
N ILE A 86 -18.25 3.12 -6.24
CA ILE A 86 -17.40 2.07 -6.80
C ILE A 86 -17.03 1.09 -5.69
N LEU A 87 -17.44 -0.15 -5.89
CA LEU A 87 -17.12 -1.27 -5.01
C LEU A 87 -15.81 -1.91 -5.48
N ALA A 88 -14.81 -1.91 -4.61
CA ALA A 88 -13.61 -2.71 -4.81
C ALA A 88 -13.99 -4.19 -4.78
N LYS A 89 -13.55 -4.94 -5.78
CA LYS A 89 -13.73 -6.39 -5.85
C LYS A 89 -12.38 -7.09 -5.83
N ALA A 90 -12.38 -8.34 -5.37
CA ALA A 90 -11.22 -9.21 -5.52
C ALA A 90 -10.83 -9.32 -7.01
N SER A 91 -9.54 -9.51 -7.28
CA SER A 91 -8.97 -9.59 -8.63
C SER A 91 -8.93 -8.28 -9.43
N MET A 92 -9.31 -7.14 -8.84
CA MET A 92 -9.05 -5.84 -9.47
C MET A 92 -7.58 -5.45 -9.29
N PRO A 93 -6.90 -4.99 -10.36
CA PRO A 93 -5.55 -4.44 -10.23
C PRO A 93 -5.58 -3.18 -9.36
N THR A 94 -4.81 -3.18 -8.28
CA THR A 94 -4.72 -2.08 -7.33
C THR A 94 -3.28 -1.71 -7.07
N VAL A 95 -3.01 -0.42 -6.93
CA VAL A 95 -1.73 0.12 -6.51
C VAL A 95 -1.84 0.49 -5.04
N ALA A 96 -0.94 -0.05 -4.21
CA ALA A 96 -0.91 0.26 -2.79
C ALA A 96 0.26 1.18 -2.46
N SER A 97 -0.01 2.23 -1.69
CA SER A 97 0.98 3.16 -1.16
C SER A 97 1.03 3.02 0.36
N ILE A 98 2.10 2.43 0.87
CA ILE A 98 2.31 2.20 2.31
C ILE A 98 2.91 3.47 2.91
N VAL A 99 2.29 3.98 3.99
CA VAL A 99 2.80 5.13 4.73
C VAL A 99 3.63 4.60 5.91
N TYR A 100 4.95 4.47 5.70
CA TYR A 100 5.89 3.96 6.71
C TYR A 100 6.59 5.08 7.50
N GLU A 101 6.86 6.23 6.87
CA GLU A 101 7.37 7.41 7.55
C GLU A 101 6.58 8.65 7.14
N LYS A 102 6.14 9.41 8.15
CA LYS A 102 5.97 10.86 7.99
C LYS A 102 7.36 11.45 8.16
N GLU A 103 8.26 11.25 7.20
CA GLU A 103 9.34 12.21 7.07
C GLU A 103 8.62 13.55 6.90
N ASN A 104 8.72 14.40 7.93
CA ASN A 104 8.19 15.74 7.81
C ASN A 104 8.93 16.31 6.60
N TYR A 105 8.23 16.57 5.51
CA TYR A 105 8.85 17.00 4.26
C TYR A 105 9.77 18.22 4.47
N MET A 106 9.49 18.99 5.53
CA MET A 106 10.34 20.05 6.06
C MET A 106 11.71 19.57 6.58
N GLU A 107 11.79 18.49 7.36
CA GLU A 107 13.06 17.92 7.86
C GLU A 107 13.93 17.43 6.70
N TRP A 108 13.35 16.65 5.77
CA TRP A 108 14.06 16.18 4.56
C TRP A 108 14.55 17.35 3.68
N LEU A 109 13.72 18.39 3.51
CA LEU A 109 14.11 19.60 2.80
C LEU A 109 15.23 20.37 3.53
N MET A 110 15.19 20.44 4.86
CA MET A 110 16.26 21.07 5.66
C MET A 110 17.59 20.30 5.60
N GLU A 111 17.55 18.96 5.51
CA GLU A 111 18.73 18.12 5.27
C GLU A 111 19.32 18.38 3.87
N GLN A 112 18.48 18.41 2.82
CA GLN A 112 18.95 18.73 1.46
C GLN A 112 19.48 20.17 1.31
N LEU A 113 18.92 21.11 2.07
CA LEU A 113 19.38 22.49 2.14
C LEU A 113 20.59 22.68 3.07
N ASN A 114 21.19 21.59 3.58
CA ASN A 114 22.43 21.58 4.34
C ASN A 114 22.40 22.46 5.60
N PHE A 115 21.26 22.54 6.29
CA PHE A 115 21.12 23.31 7.54
C PHE A 115 21.47 22.52 8.80
N THR A 116 21.93 21.27 8.68
CA THR A 116 22.49 20.54 9.82
C THR A 116 23.98 20.81 9.93
N LYS A 117 24.27 21.86 10.69
CA LYS A 117 25.50 22.17 11.43
C LYS A 117 26.61 21.12 11.37
N GLU A 118 27.79 21.62 10.98
CA GLU A 118 29.09 21.22 11.52
C GLU A 118 28.99 20.72 12.96
N LYS A 119 29.59 19.56 13.21
CA LYS A 119 30.10 19.21 14.52
C LYS A 119 31.47 18.56 14.39
#